data_AF-A0A956GFE0-F1
#
_entry.id   AF-A0A956GFE0-F1
#
_cell.length_a   1.000
_cell.length_b   1.000
_cell.length_c   1.000
_cell.angle_alpha   90.00
_cell.angle_beta   90.00
_cell.angle_gamma   90.00
#
_symmetry.space_group_name_H-M   'P 1'
#
loop_
_entity.id
_entity.type
_entity.pdbx_description
1 polymer ?
#
loop_
_entity_poly.entity_id
_entity_poly.type
_entity_poly.pdbx_seq_one_letter_code
_entity_poly.pdbx_strand_id
1 'polypeptide(L)'
;MRCREVEKQLSAHLDGELDAAASERITAHLEHCEGCKARALAYSTLDGALDALPRHEPSEAFDDGFRAKLQAARQAQAQASLDAPRSRRRGFFSWPLLAGLGGAAAAVALAVLLIGRSPRDTTLPPRRTLAAVQPSDLALAQHLELLQNYRVVKNLDELENYDVIDKLDRLLGDDK
;
A
#
# COMPACT_ATOMS: atom_id res chain seq x y z
N MET A 1 6.11 13.54 -24.79
CA MET A 1 5.58 13.53 -23.41
C MET A 1 5.19 14.95 -23.03
N ARG A 2 4.15 15.15 -22.23
CA ARG A 2 3.68 16.50 -21.83
C ARG A 2 4.29 16.91 -20.49
N CYS A 3 4.51 18.21 -20.27
CA CYS A 3 5.08 18.71 -19.00
C CYS A 3 4.29 18.23 -17.78
N ARG A 4 2.95 18.22 -17.85
CA ARG A 4 2.08 17.73 -16.77
C ARG A 4 2.28 16.25 -16.44
N GLU A 5 2.69 15.43 -17.40
CA GLU A 5 3.01 14.01 -17.16
C GLU A 5 4.35 13.88 -16.46
N VAL A 6 5.35 14.65 -16.92
CA VAL A 6 6.68 14.69 -16.31
C VAL A 6 6.60 15.18 -14.87
N GLU A 7 5.90 16.28 -14.61
CA GLU A 7 5.69 16.83 -13.25
C GLU A 7 5.19 15.79 -12.25
N LYS A 8 4.24 14.95 -12.66
CA LYS A 8 3.67 13.91 -11.79
C LYS A 8 4.64 12.79 -11.45
N GLN A 9 5.64 12.57 -12.30
CA GLN A 9 6.59 11.47 -12.18
C GLN A 9 8.00 11.96 -11.85
N LEU A 10 8.19 13.28 -11.70
CA LEU A 10 9.51 13.89 -11.58
C LEU A 10 10.21 13.50 -10.28
N SER A 11 9.49 13.45 -9.15
CA SER A 11 10.06 12.97 -7.88
C SER A 11 10.51 11.52 -8.02
N ALA A 12 9.60 10.62 -8.41
CA ALA A 12 9.92 9.21 -8.62
C ALA A 12 11.06 8.97 -9.62
N HIS A 13 11.23 9.86 -10.62
CA HIS A 13 12.39 9.82 -11.52
C HIS A 13 13.70 10.17 -10.81
N LEU A 14 13.71 11.25 -10.01
CA LEU A 14 14.88 11.67 -9.22
C LEU A 14 15.24 10.65 -8.15
N ASP A 15 14.23 10.01 -7.55
CA ASP A 15 14.37 8.97 -6.53
C ASP A 15 14.76 7.60 -7.12
N GLY A 16 14.79 7.46 -8.46
CA GLY A 16 15.16 6.22 -9.14
C GLY A 16 14.10 5.11 -9.08
N GLU A 17 12.84 5.46 -8.83
CA GLU A 17 11.73 4.52 -8.63
C GLU A 17 11.02 4.12 -9.94
N LEU A 18 11.31 4.81 -11.04
CA LEU A 18 10.69 4.54 -12.33
C LEU A 18 11.38 3.39 -13.07
N ASP A 19 10.61 2.65 -13.87
CA ASP A 19 11.18 1.72 -14.84
C ASP A 19 12.06 2.45 -15.89
N ALA A 20 12.95 1.70 -16.54
CA ALA A 20 13.93 2.26 -17.47
C ALA A 20 13.28 3.05 -18.62
N ALA A 21 12.15 2.57 -19.16
CA ALA A 21 11.47 3.21 -20.29
C ALA A 21 10.74 4.50 -19.87
N ALA A 22 10.19 4.56 -18.66
CA ALA A 22 9.61 5.76 -18.10
C ALA A 22 10.70 6.79 -17.75
N SER A 23 11.80 6.34 -17.17
CA SER A 23 12.95 7.18 -16.84
C SER A 23 13.56 7.83 -18.09
N GLU A 24 13.82 7.04 -19.14
CA GLU A 24 14.37 7.54 -20.41
C GLU A 24 13.46 8.60 -21.07
N ARG A 25 12.14 8.38 -21.06
CA ARG A 25 11.18 9.37 -21.60
C ARG A 25 11.21 10.69 -20.83
N ILE A 26 11.40 10.65 -19.52
CA ILE A 26 11.52 11.85 -18.70
C ILE A 26 12.87 12.53 -18.95
N THR A 27 13.97 11.79 -18.98
CA THR A 27 15.31 12.33 -19.31
C THR A 27 15.30 13.05 -20.66
N ALA A 28 14.75 12.42 -21.71
CA ALA A 28 14.63 13.02 -23.03
C ALA A 28 13.78 14.30 -23.03
N HIS A 29 12.74 14.37 -22.20
CA HIS A 29 11.95 15.59 -22.03
C HIS A 29 12.74 16.68 -21.28
N LEU A 30 13.46 16.29 -20.22
CA LEU A 30 14.28 17.21 -19.45
C LEU A 30 15.35 17.84 -20.33
N GLU A 31 15.96 17.14 -21.28
CA GLU A 31 16.96 17.72 -22.21
C GLU A 31 16.46 18.98 -22.95
N HIS A 32 15.15 19.04 -23.26
CA HIS A 32 14.57 20.03 -24.15
C HIS A 32 13.60 21.00 -23.47
N CYS A 33 13.21 20.76 -22.21
CA CYS A 33 12.23 21.59 -21.50
C CYS A 33 12.82 22.27 -20.27
N GLU A 34 13.21 23.55 -20.43
CA GLU A 34 13.78 24.37 -19.35
C GLU A 34 12.86 24.47 -18.11
N GLY A 35 11.54 24.54 -18.30
CA GLY A 35 10.59 24.59 -17.18
C GLY A 35 10.57 23.30 -16.35
N CYS A 36 10.79 22.15 -16.97
CA CYS A 36 10.92 20.88 -16.25
C CYS A 36 12.32 20.72 -15.65
N LYS A 37 13.39 21.19 -16.32
CA LYS A 37 14.75 21.25 -15.73
C LYS A 37 14.79 22.09 -14.45
N ALA A 38 14.19 23.28 -14.48
CA ALA A 38 14.14 24.17 -13.33
C ALA A 38 13.43 23.53 -12.12
N ARG A 39 12.36 22.76 -12.38
CA ARG A 39 11.66 22.01 -11.33
C ARG A 39 12.47 20.85 -10.79
N ALA A 40 13.16 20.11 -11.66
CA ALA A 40 14.05 19.04 -11.24
C ALA A 40 15.15 19.59 -10.32
N LEU A 41 15.75 20.73 -10.71
CA LEU A 41 16.74 21.43 -9.89
C LEU A 41 16.18 21.88 -8.54
N ALA A 42 14.94 22.40 -8.51
CA ALA A 42 14.29 22.80 -7.27
C ALA A 42 14.10 21.62 -6.30
N TYR A 43 13.72 20.44 -6.81
CA TYR A 43 13.63 19.22 -6.01
C TYR A 43 15.00 18.78 -5.49
N SER A 44 16.01 18.68 -6.35
CA SER A 44 17.37 18.31 -5.92
C SER A 44 17.97 19.32 -4.92
N THR A 45 17.59 20.60 -5.00
CA THR A 45 18.00 21.62 -4.02
C THR A 45 17.34 21.39 -2.67
N LEU A 46 16.05 21.02 -2.66
CA LEU A 46 15.33 20.66 -1.45
C LEU A 46 15.96 19.43 -0.80
N ASP A 47 16.25 18.38 -1.58
CA ASP A 47 16.88 17.15 -1.08
C ASP A 47 18.25 17.45 -0.47
N GLY A 48 19.08 18.27 -1.14
CA GLY A 48 20.35 18.71 -0.59
C GLY A 48 20.23 19.49 0.72
N ALA A 49 19.17 20.31 0.87
CA ALA A 49 18.90 21.02 2.11
C ALA A 49 18.45 20.08 3.24
N LEU A 50 17.68 19.04 2.92
CA LEU A 50 17.28 18.00 3.87
C LEU A 50 18.47 17.13 4.30
N ASP A 51 19.37 16.80 3.38
CA ASP A 51 20.59 16.03 3.67
C ASP A 51 21.57 16.79 4.57
N ALA A 52 21.52 18.12 4.57
CA ALA A 52 22.32 18.96 5.45
C ALA A 52 21.83 18.97 6.91
N LEU A 53 20.65 18.39 7.20
CA LEU A 53 20.13 18.31 8.56
C LEU A 53 20.98 17.33 9.41
N PRO A 54 21.15 17.61 10.72
CA PRO A 54 21.84 16.69 11.61
C PRO A 54 21.21 15.30 11.58
N ARG A 55 22.02 14.28 11.26
CA ARG A 55 21.59 12.88 11.35
C ARG A 55 21.60 12.47 12.82
N HIS A 56 20.45 12.07 13.33
CA HIS A 56 20.33 11.49 14.67
C HIS A 56 20.54 9.98 14.58
N GLU A 57 21.63 9.51 15.18
CA GLU A 57 21.88 8.08 15.32
C GLU A 57 21.07 7.53 16.51
N PRO A 58 20.48 6.33 16.40
CA PRO A 58 19.84 5.68 17.53
C PRO A 58 20.83 5.50 18.68
N SER A 59 20.36 5.59 19.93
CA SER A 59 21.20 5.27 21.10
C SER A 59 21.59 3.80 21.10
N GLU A 60 22.76 3.43 21.63
CA GLU A 60 23.19 2.01 21.70
C GLU A 60 22.14 1.08 22.38
N ALA A 61 21.43 1.58 23.40
CA ALA A 61 20.36 0.83 24.08
C ALA A 61 19.15 0.52 23.19
N PHE A 62 18.93 1.31 22.13
CA PHE A 62 17.88 1.07 21.14
C PHE A 62 18.14 -0.20 20.34
N ASP A 63 19.40 -0.49 20.02
CA ASP A 63 19.78 -1.63 19.19
C ASP A 63 19.47 -2.97 19.85
N ASP A 64 19.66 -3.07 21.16
CA ASP A 64 19.34 -4.28 21.92
C ASP A 64 17.82 -4.52 21.96
N GLY A 65 17.05 -3.47 22.26
CA GLY A 65 15.59 -3.53 22.25
C GLY A 65 15.02 -3.83 20.86
N PHE A 66 15.59 -3.23 19.82
CA PHE A 66 15.21 -3.49 18.43
C PHE A 66 15.51 -4.94 18.02
N ARG A 67 16.72 -5.44 18.32
CA ARG A 67 17.11 -6.83 18.04
C ARG A 67 16.21 -7.83 18.76
N ALA A 68 15.90 -7.60 20.04
CA ALA A 68 14.99 -8.46 20.81
C ALA A 68 13.58 -8.50 20.19
N LYS A 69 13.01 -7.33 19.85
CA LYS A 69 11.69 -7.24 19.19
C LYS A 69 11.69 -7.93 17.83
N LEU A 70 12.74 -7.75 17.02
CA LEU A 70 12.87 -8.37 15.71
C LEU A 70 12.96 -9.90 15.80
N GLN A 71 13.71 -10.42 16.78
CA GLN A 71 13.79 -11.86 17.02
C GLN A 71 12.45 -12.45 17.46
N ALA A 72 11.75 -11.79 18.40
CA ALA A 72 10.43 -12.22 18.86
C ALA A 72 9.42 -12.25 17.71
N ALA A 73 9.41 -11.22 16.85
CA ALA A 73 8.53 -11.16 15.67
C ALA A 73 8.81 -12.32 14.69
N ARG A 74 10.09 -12.61 14.42
CA ARG A 74 10.49 -13.74 13.56
C ARG A 74 10.08 -15.10 14.14
N GLN A 75 10.25 -15.28 15.45
CA GLN A 75 9.84 -16.52 16.13
C GLN A 75 8.32 -16.71 16.09
N ALA A 76 7.55 -15.66 16.36
CA ALA A 76 6.09 -15.72 16.27
C ALA A 76 5.61 -16.06 14.85
N GLN A 77 6.24 -15.49 13.82
CA GLN A 77 5.93 -15.82 12.42
C GLN A 77 6.30 -17.28 12.07
N ALA A 78 7.46 -17.75 12.55
CA ALA A 78 7.88 -19.15 12.35
C ALA A 78 6.91 -20.13 13.03
N GLN A 79 6.51 -19.87 14.28
CA GLN A 79 5.53 -20.68 15.00
C GLN A 79 4.17 -20.68 14.28
N ALA A 80 3.67 -19.52 13.85
CA ALA A 80 2.42 -19.41 13.10
C ALA A 80 2.43 -20.24 11.80
N SER A 81 3.58 -20.36 11.13
CA SER A 81 3.73 -21.21 9.94
C SER A 81 3.76 -22.71 10.23
N LEU A 82 4.21 -23.11 11.42
CA LEU A 82 4.21 -24.50 11.87
C LEU A 82 2.83 -24.93 12.39
N ASP A 83 2.14 -24.01 13.05
CA ASP A 83 0.80 -24.21 13.63
C ASP A 83 -0.33 -23.99 12.62
N ALA A 84 -0.01 -23.52 11.42
CA ALA A 84 -0.96 -23.47 10.31
C ALA A 84 -1.58 -24.87 10.14
N PRO A 85 -2.92 -25.01 10.25
CA PRO A 85 -3.54 -26.32 10.19
C PRO A 85 -3.17 -26.93 8.84
N ARG A 86 -2.36 -28.00 8.88
CA ARG A 86 -2.08 -28.85 7.72
C ARG A 86 -3.43 -29.35 7.27
N SER A 87 -4.07 -28.63 6.34
CA SER A 87 -5.40 -28.98 5.85
C SER A 87 -5.27 -30.39 5.34
N ARG A 88 -5.81 -31.28 6.15
CA ARG A 88 -5.69 -32.70 5.93
C ARG A 88 -6.66 -32.95 4.80
N ARG A 89 -6.17 -32.82 3.56
CA ARG A 89 -6.73 -33.49 2.40
C ARG A 89 -6.53 -35.00 2.61
N ARG A 90 -7.08 -35.52 3.73
CA ARG A 90 -7.16 -36.93 4.04
C ARG A 90 -8.24 -37.45 3.11
N GLY A 91 -7.78 -38.04 2.02
CA GLY A 91 -8.42 -39.17 1.36
C GLY A 91 -9.89 -38.98 1.02
N PHE A 92 -10.17 -38.29 -0.08
CA PHE A 92 -11.33 -38.65 -0.91
C PHE A 92 -11.02 -39.89 -1.79
N PHE A 93 -9.80 -40.44 -1.69
CA PHE A 93 -9.30 -41.55 -2.48
C PHE A 93 -9.23 -42.86 -1.68
N SER A 94 -10.30 -43.19 -0.96
CA SER A 94 -10.48 -44.51 -0.36
C SER A 94 -11.88 -45.03 -0.66
N TRP A 95 -12.09 -45.41 -1.92
CA TRP A 95 -12.85 -46.61 -2.27
C TRP A 95 -12.49 -47.03 -3.71
N PRO A 96 -11.48 -47.89 -3.91
CA PRO A 96 -11.45 -48.69 -5.12
C PRO A 96 -12.41 -49.87 -4.92
N LEU A 97 -13.09 -50.25 -6.00
CA LEU A 97 -13.93 -51.45 -6.15
C LEU A 97 -15.33 -51.31 -5.54
N LEU A 98 -16.31 -50.96 -6.39
CA LEU A 98 -17.65 -51.55 -6.52
C LEU A 98 -18.54 -50.63 -7.39
N ALA A 99 -18.42 -50.70 -8.72
CA ALA A 99 -19.49 -50.33 -9.68
C ALA A 99 -19.12 -50.66 -11.14
N GLY A 100 -18.48 -51.81 -11.39
CA GLY A 100 -18.66 -52.47 -12.68
C GLY A 100 -20.14 -52.81 -12.83
N LEU A 101 -20.73 -52.54 -14.00
CA LEU A 101 -22.13 -52.78 -14.42
C LEU A 101 -23.22 -51.70 -14.17
N GLY A 102 -22.93 -50.51 -13.65
CA GLY A 102 -23.94 -49.42 -13.51
C GLY A 102 -23.73 -48.16 -14.38
N GLY A 103 -22.64 -48.09 -15.15
CA GLY A 103 -22.07 -46.82 -15.61
C GLY A 103 -22.75 -46.09 -16.78
N ALA A 104 -23.55 -46.77 -17.61
CA ALA A 104 -24.06 -46.12 -18.84
C ALA A 104 -25.32 -45.26 -18.61
N ALA A 105 -26.24 -45.69 -17.73
CA ALA A 105 -27.51 -44.99 -17.53
C ALA A 105 -27.39 -43.78 -16.57
N ALA A 106 -26.55 -43.88 -15.54
CA ALA A 106 -26.35 -42.80 -14.58
C ALA A 106 -25.55 -41.62 -15.15
N ALA A 107 -24.62 -41.85 -16.09
CA ALA A 107 -23.83 -40.81 -16.71
C ALA A 107 -24.68 -39.86 -17.59
N VAL A 108 -25.68 -40.40 -18.29
CA VAL A 108 -26.60 -39.61 -19.14
C VAL A 108 -27.55 -38.78 -18.27
N ALA A 109 -28.12 -39.35 -17.21
CA ALA A 109 -28.98 -38.61 -16.29
C ALA A 109 -28.22 -37.49 -15.55
N LEU A 110 -26.96 -37.74 -15.16
CA LEU A 110 -26.11 -36.74 -14.53
C LEU A 110 -25.71 -35.62 -15.51
N ALA A 111 -25.42 -35.94 -16.77
CA ALA A 111 -25.12 -34.93 -17.80
C ALA A 111 -26.32 -34.00 -18.07
N VAL A 112 -27.54 -34.54 -18.16
CA VAL A 112 -28.76 -33.73 -18.33
C VAL A 112 -29.05 -32.88 -17.09
N LEU A 113 -28.81 -33.39 -15.88
CA LEU A 113 -28.99 -32.63 -14.65
C LEU A 113 -27.94 -31.51 -14.48
N LEU A 114 -26.72 -31.71 -15.00
CA LEU A 114 -25.63 -30.72 -14.97
C LEU A 114 -25.82 -29.61 -16.01
N ILE A 115 -26.35 -29.93 -17.20
CA ILE A 115 -26.65 -28.92 -18.24
C ILE A 115 -27.87 -28.07 -17.83
N GLY A 116 -28.88 -28.68 -17.20
CA GLY A 116 -30.09 -27.98 -16.72
C GLY A 116 -29.91 -27.13 -15.45
N ARG A 117 -28.80 -27.27 -14.72
CA ARG A 117 -28.45 -26.48 -13.53
C ARG A 117 -27.35 -25.45 -13.79
N SER A 118 -27.24 -24.95 -15.02
CA SER A 118 -26.39 -23.78 -15.29
C SER A 118 -26.89 -22.61 -14.44
N PRO A 119 -26.15 -22.17 -13.40
CA PRO A 119 -26.55 -21.02 -12.60
C PRO A 119 -26.51 -19.81 -13.53
N ARG A 120 -27.63 -19.10 -13.64
CA ARG A 120 -27.62 -17.77 -14.26
C ARG A 120 -26.63 -16.93 -13.45
N ASP A 121 -25.56 -16.48 -14.09
CA ASP A 121 -24.58 -15.56 -13.52
C ASP A 121 -25.31 -14.31 -13.04
N THR A 122 -25.65 -14.32 -11.76
CA THR A 122 -26.13 -13.14 -11.06
C THR A 122 -24.87 -12.47 -10.57
N THR A 123 -24.28 -11.64 -11.41
CA THR A 123 -23.17 -10.75 -11.06
C THR A 123 -23.68 -9.69 -10.09
N LEU A 124 -23.85 -10.07 -8.83
CA LEU A 124 -23.89 -9.13 -7.72
C LEU A 124 -22.48 -8.54 -7.60
N PRO A 125 -22.31 -7.20 -7.66
CA PRO A 125 -21.02 -6.59 -7.46
C PRO A 125 -20.50 -6.96 -6.07
N PRO A 126 -19.19 -7.19 -5.89
CA PRO A 126 -18.64 -7.50 -4.58
C PRO A 126 -18.95 -6.32 -3.66
N ARG A 127 -19.83 -6.57 -2.69
CA ARG A 127 -19.96 -5.72 -1.51
C ARG A 127 -18.56 -5.70 -0.90
N ARG A 128 -17.86 -4.56 -1.01
CA ARG A 128 -16.64 -4.30 -0.26
C ARG A 128 -17.02 -4.35 1.22
N THR A 129 -16.97 -5.54 1.79
CA THR A 129 -16.96 -5.70 3.23
C THR A 129 -15.68 -5.03 3.71
N LEU A 130 -15.79 -4.21 4.75
CA LEU A 130 -14.67 -3.63 5.51
C LEU A 130 -13.76 -4.71 6.14
N ALA A 131 -13.92 -5.98 5.76
CA ALA A 131 -13.17 -7.14 6.21
C ALA A 131 -11.87 -7.36 5.42
N ALA A 132 -11.58 -6.53 4.41
CA ALA A 132 -10.29 -6.54 3.70
C ALA A 132 -9.27 -5.55 4.30
N VAL A 133 -9.47 -5.12 5.55
CA VAL A 133 -8.38 -4.53 6.33
C VAL A 133 -7.47 -5.68 6.74
N GLN A 134 -6.28 -5.76 6.13
CA GLN A 134 -5.29 -6.73 6.59
C GLN A 134 -4.87 -6.37 8.02
N PRO A 135 -4.63 -7.33 8.91
CA PRO A 135 -4.18 -7.04 10.27
C PRO A 135 -2.87 -6.24 10.31
N SER A 136 -2.09 -6.23 9.22
CA SER A 136 -0.94 -5.33 9.03
C SER A 136 -1.32 -3.86 8.91
N ASP A 137 -2.48 -3.54 8.35
CA ASP A 137 -2.98 -2.17 8.21
C ASP A 137 -3.54 -1.66 9.54
N LEU A 138 -4.05 -2.57 10.38
CA LEU A 138 -4.45 -2.27 11.76
C LEU A 138 -3.23 -2.14 12.69
N ALA A 139 -2.10 -2.75 12.35
CA ALA A 139 -0.84 -2.58 13.08
C ALA A 139 -0.25 -1.16 12.88
N LEU A 140 -0.52 -0.48 11.75
CA LEU A 140 -0.24 0.95 11.61
C LEU A 140 -1.04 1.79 12.61
N ALA A 141 -2.28 1.40 12.94
CA ALA A 141 -3.10 2.11 13.93
C ALA A 141 -2.59 1.91 15.37
N GLN A 142 -1.88 0.82 15.66
CA GLN A 142 -1.25 0.57 16.97
C GLN A 142 0.07 1.32 17.14
N HIS A 143 0.67 1.80 16.05
CA HIS A 143 1.84 2.68 16.06
C HIS A 143 1.48 4.17 16.07
N LEU A 144 0.32 4.53 16.63
CA LEU A 144 -0.04 5.93 16.89
C LEU A 144 0.99 6.64 17.80
N GLU A 145 1.69 5.89 18.66
CA GLU A 145 2.81 6.38 19.46
C GLU A 145 4.01 6.85 18.60
N LEU A 146 4.19 6.32 17.40
CA LEU A 146 5.27 6.75 16.50
C LEU A 146 4.99 8.15 15.91
N LEU A 147 3.71 8.49 15.72
CA LEU A 147 3.25 9.81 15.29
C LEU A 147 3.26 10.84 16.43
N GLN A 148 3.19 10.41 17.70
CA GLN A 148 3.33 11.32 18.85
C GLN A 148 4.73 11.94 18.96
N ASN A 149 5.74 11.28 18.39
CA ASN A 149 7.11 11.80 18.35
C ASN A 149 7.38 12.77 17.19
N TYR A 150 6.45 12.91 16.24
CA TYR A 150 6.49 14.03 15.31
C TYR A 150 6.06 15.30 16.06
N ARG A 151 7.03 16.18 16.35
CA ARG A 151 6.81 17.49 17.00
C ARG A 151 5.77 18.37 16.29
N VAL A 152 5.39 18.03 15.05
CA VAL A 152 4.33 18.68 14.27
C VAL A 152 2.93 18.44 14.85
N VAL A 153 2.70 17.35 15.59
CA VAL A 153 1.36 17.04 16.14
C VAL A 153 1.10 17.73 17.48
N LYS A 154 2.15 18.17 18.19
CA LYS A 154 1.99 18.88 19.48
C LYS A 154 1.42 20.29 19.34
N ASN A 155 1.46 20.86 18.13
CA ASN A 155 0.99 22.22 17.86
C ASN A 155 -0.17 22.22 16.84
N LEU A 156 -0.90 21.11 16.70
CA LEU A 156 -2.16 21.11 15.94
C LEU A 156 -3.19 22.06 16.57
N ASP A 157 -3.18 22.17 17.90
CA ASP A 157 -3.98 23.16 18.65
C ASP A 157 -3.56 24.61 18.35
N GLU A 158 -2.30 24.86 17.94
CA GLU A 158 -1.84 26.21 17.56
C GLU A 158 -2.24 26.58 16.12
N LEU A 159 -2.48 25.57 15.26
CA LEU A 159 -2.94 25.75 13.88
C LEU A 159 -4.46 25.87 13.76
N GLU A 160 -5.22 25.68 14.85
CA GLU A 160 -6.66 25.97 14.91
C GLU A 160 -6.99 27.47 15.02
N ASN A 161 -5.99 28.34 14.99
CA ASN A 161 -6.20 29.79 14.95
C ASN A 161 -6.63 30.25 13.54
N TYR A 162 -7.75 29.72 13.05
CA TYR A 162 -8.45 30.17 11.85
C TYR A 162 -8.92 31.64 11.95
N ASP A 163 -8.87 32.24 13.15
CA ASP A 163 -9.12 33.66 13.42
C ASP A 163 -8.20 34.61 12.63
N VAL A 164 -7.07 34.12 12.10
CA VAL A 164 -6.18 34.92 11.25
C VAL A 164 -6.72 35.05 9.81
N ILE A 165 -7.48 34.07 9.32
CA ILE A 165 -8.07 34.11 7.98
C ILE A 165 -9.28 35.06 7.95
N ASP A 166 -10.08 35.11 9.01
CA ASP A 166 -11.24 36.03 9.12
C ASP A 166 -10.81 37.51 9.14
N LYS A 167 -9.58 37.80 9.59
CA LYS A 167 -9.01 39.16 9.60
C LYS A 167 -8.38 39.58 8.27
N LEU A 168 -8.08 38.64 7.36
CA LEU A 168 -7.51 38.99 6.06
C LEU A 168 -8.53 39.65 5.13
N ASP A 169 -9.81 39.28 5.26
CA ASP A 169 -10.90 39.87 4.45
C ASP A 169 -11.11 41.36 4.78
N ARG A 170 -10.80 41.77 6.03
CA ARG A 170 -10.81 43.18 6.45
C ARG A 170 -9.62 44.00 5.94
N LEU A 171 -8.53 43.37 5.51
CA LEU A 171 -7.35 44.07 4.98
C LEU A 171 -7.32 44.13 3.45
N LEU A 172 -8.17 43.36 2.77
CA LEU A 172 -8.29 43.34 1.31
C LEU A 172 -9.62 43.90 0.80
N GLY A 173 -10.52 44.32 1.71
CA GLY A 173 -11.85 44.84 1.40
C GLY A 173 -11.99 46.35 1.26
N ASP A 174 -10.95 47.14 1.56
CA ASP A 174 -10.98 48.61 1.42
C ASP A 174 -10.03 49.06 0.31
N ASP A 175 -10.46 48.89 -0.94
CA ASP A 175 -10.10 49.79 -2.03
C ASP A 175 -11.28 49.86 -3.01
N LYS A 176 -12.07 50.92 -2.84
CA LYS A 176 -13.15 51.34 -3.73
C LYS A 176 -12.74 52.65 -4.40
#